data_AF-A0A6C0KTV6-F1
#
_entry.id   AF-A0A6C0KTV6-F1
#
_cell.length_a   1.000
_cell.length_b   1.000
_cell.length_c   1.000
_cell.angle_alpha   90.00
_cell.angle_beta   90.00
_cell.angle_gamma   90.00
#
_symmetry.space_group_name_H-M   'P 1'
#
loop_
_entity.id
_entity.type
_entity.pdbx_description
1 polymer ?
#
loop_
_entity_poly.entity_id
_entity_poly.type
_entity_poly.pdbx_seq_one_letter_code
_entity_poly.pdbx_strand_id
1 'polypeptide(L)'
;MVYPVFDYDSIEQRCKQDLVQFKESTKHSSNLSFILYYASDATLESMKENIQPILSFLLEHLGENDYVDEISHSNNQQELWIARTYLFYQLLIFATMTFQSEQLYKEVYASVFYTDYRYDISKECMNFKMGIFGSLTPTSDIDLGIQYSGTGLSVGGLDYVVAAFESLFLIFTGKPSLAFDIETYADMMTIPNLNEEKKDKYPDMFYLDSSIFRAKHFQKMLSCAYNSIARNILLAYDKQKPSNSRNVKEMKRIYQSVTNPFIQEQLLNETLYQEALDRMSSFLKMDYDSARRAYYEKVKRAEESKDALLKDDVLRNSDRIAETMFLIGDALSYRMESYTCAPTVIHVVRILQASKNSITKYKTTEPANLCQGESQFLDPFCSIGYYGFVLSAMEQIGYMYRFHTTYCIQDKGHYNNAKCKKKQDKYAIRLQNAQEFLERLRPLSNQSTNNFRPFTPAKPSRRVSFGGKNKTKKKRLRARSTRRKH
;
A
#
# COMPACT_ATOMS: atom_id res chain seq x y z
N MET A 1 18.61 -1.33 3.26
CA MET A 1 18.10 0.02 2.90
C MET A 1 17.77 0.70 4.21
N VAL A 2 18.39 1.84 4.49
CA VAL A 2 18.09 2.60 5.72
C VAL A 2 16.83 3.41 5.44
N TYR A 3 15.77 3.17 6.22
CA TYR A 3 14.57 3.99 6.14
C TYR A 3 14.89 5.39 6.68
N PRO A 4 14.48 6.48 6.00
CA PRO A 4 14.61 7.82 6.56
C PRO A 4 13.82 7.94 7.86
N VAL A 5 14.24 8.86 8.72
CA VAL A 5 13.62 9.16 10.03
C VAL A 5 13.31 10.65 10.12
N PHE A 6 12.61 11.11 11.17
CA PHE A 6 12.32 12.54 11.37
C PHE A 6 13.58 13.31 11.80
N ASP A 7 14.48 13.46 10.85
CA ASP A 7 15.75 14.17 10.91
C ASP A 7 15.98 14.87 9.58
N TYR A 8 16.43 16.12 9.65
CA TYR A 8 16.58 16.95 8.46
C TYR A 8 17.54 16.33 7.44
N ASP A 9 18.73 15.91 7.87
CA ASP A 9 19.75 15.34 6.97
C ASP A 9 19.25 14.02 6.36
N SER A 10 18.59 13.19 7.16
CA SER A 10 17.98 11.93 6.71
C SER A 10 16.94 12.14 5.61
N ILE A 11 16.04 13.11 5.79
CA ILE A 11 14.96 13.43 4.85
C ILE A 11 15.53 14.06 3.58
N GLU A 12 16.46 15.02 3.71
CA GLU A 12 17.08 15.71 2.58
C GLU A 12 17.89 14.73 1.71
N GLN A 13 18.66 13.83 2.34
CA GLN A 13 19.41 12.81 1.63
C GLN A 13 18.49 11.88 0.83
N ARG A 14 17.36 11.46 1.42
CA ARG A 14 16.40 10.61 0.71
C ARG A 14 15.76 11.35 -0.47
N CYS A 15 15.37 12.61 -0.31
CA CYS A 15 14.84 13.43 -1.40
C CYS A 15 15.81 13.48 -2.60
N LYS A 16 17.10 13.74 -2.33
CA LYS A 16 18.16 13.75 -3.35
C LYS A 16 18.24 12.40 -4.07
N GLN A 17 18.20 11.28 -3.34
CA GLN A 17 18.25 9.93 -3.92
C GLN A 17 17.06 9.66 -4.85
N ASP A 18 15.84 9.96 -4.41
CA ASP A 18 14.62 9.71 -5.19
C ASP A 18 14.61 10.58 -6.47
N LEU A 19 15.00 11.85 -6.38
CA LEU A 19 15.08 12.75 -7.54
C LEU A 19 16.13 12.30 -8.56
N VAL A 20 17.33 11.90 -8.11
CA VAL A 20 18.38 11.37 -9.00
C VAL A 20 17.88 10.10 -9.69
N GLN A 21 17.36 9.15 -8.92
CA GLN A 21 16.87 7.88 -9.45
C GLN A 21 15.73 8.09 -10.46
N PHE A 22 14.81 9.02 -10.19
CA PHE A 22 13.74 9.36 -11.11
C PHE A 22 14.26 9.95 -12.42
N LYS A 23 15.12 10.98 -12.35
CA LYS A 23 15.69 11.63 -13.55
C LYS A 23 16.49 10.63 -14.41
N GLU A 24 17.26 9.75 -13.79
CA GLU A 24 17.99 8.69 -14.49
C GLU A 24 17.06 7.69 -15.18
N SER A 25 16.02 7.23 -14.47
CA SER A 25 15.10 6.21 -14.98
C SER A 25 14.20 6.73 -16.12
N THR A 26 13.84 8.01 -16.07
CA THR A 26 12.98 8.66 -17.07
C THR A 26 13.77 9.32 -18.20
N LYS A 27 15.11 9.39 -18.08
CA LYS A 27 16.01 10.14 -18.98
C LYS A 27 15.56 11.58 -19.18
N HIS A 28 14.96 12.16 -18.14
CA HIS A 28 14.39 13.49 -18.18
C HIS A 28 15.46 14.52 -17.80
N SER A 29 15.64 15.53 -18.65
CA SER A 29 16.65 16.59 -18.48
C SER A 29 16.05 17.90 -17.97
N SER A 30 15.12 17.85 -17.00
CA SER A 30 14.57 19.08 -16.42
C SER A 30 15.53 19.73 -15.43
N ASN A 31 15.64 21.05 -15.58
CA ASN A 31 16.35 21.94 -14.68
C ASN A 31 15.48 22.36 -13.48
N LEU A 32 14.24 21.87 -13.38
CA LEU A 32 13.38 22.11 -12.22
C LEU A 32 14.06 21.57 -10.96
N SER A 33 14.24 22.47 -10.01
CA SER A 33 14.82 22.23 -8.71
C SER A 33 14.25 23.24 -7.73
N PHE A 34 13.89 22.77 -6.55
CA PHE A 34 13.54 23.60 -5.41
C PHE A 34 14.59 23.40 -4.32
N ILE A 35 14.68 24.34 -3.39
CA ILE A 35 15.57 24.25 -2.23
C ILE A 35 14.70 23.82 -1.05
N LEU A 36 15.13 22.78 -0.33
CA LEU A 36 14.47 22.36 0.90
C LEU A 36 14.84 23.34 2.02
N TYR A 37 13.85 23.99 2.61
CA TYR A 37 14.03 24.93 3.72
C TYR A 37 14.09 24.22 5.06
N TYR A 38 15.07 24.60 5.86
CA TYR A 38 15.20 24.27 7.27
C TYR A 38 15.91 25.44 7.97
N ALA A 39 15.37 25.90 9.10
CA ALA A 39 15.98 26.94 9.92
C ALA A 39 15.62 26.75 11.40
N SER A 40 16.55 27.04 12.30
CA SER A 40 16.34 26.91 13.75
C SER A 40 15.32 27.90 14.31
N ASP A 41 15.15 29.04 13.63
CA ASP A 41 14.27 30.16 13.97
C ASP A 41 13.06 30.25 13.03
N ALA A 42 12.68 29.13 12.41
CA ALA A 42 11.55 29.10 11.49
C ALA A 42 10.23 29.51 12.15
N THR A 43 9.40 30.18 11.37
CA THR A 43 8.03 30.60 11.71
C THR A 43 7.05 30.01 10.71
N LEU A 44 5.75 30.10 11.00
CA LEU A 44 4.72 29.70 10.04
C LEU A 44 4.81 30.54 8.76
N GLU A 45 5.08 31.84 8.87
CA GLU A 45 5.28 32.74 7.73
C GLU A 45 6.47 32.33 6.88
N SER A 46 7.63 32.04 7.49
CA SER A 46 8.81 31.61 6.72
C SER A 46 8.57 30.26 6.03
N MET A 47 7.85 29.33 6.68
CA MET A 47 7.43 28.07 6.05
C MET A 47 6.50 28.30 4.84
N LYS A 48 5.52 29.20 4.97
CA LYS A 48 4.61 29.58 3.87
C LYS A 48 5.36 30.18 2.70
N GLU A 49 6.29 31.09 2.95
CA GLU A 49 7.11 31.73 1.91
C GLU A 49 7.96 30.70 1.16
N ASN A 50 8.54 29.72 1.86
CA ASN A 50 9.41 28.72 1.24
C ASN A 50 8.65 27.64 0.46
N ILE A 51 7.43 27.28 0.86
CA ILE A 51 6.61 26.30 0.14
C ILE A 51 5.93 26.91 -1.09
N GLN A 52 5.69 28.24 -1.07
CA GLN A 52 4.93 28.94 -2.11
C GLN A 52 5.43 28.74 -3.55
N PRO A 53 6.75 28.72 -3.84
CA PRO A 53 7.24 28.44 -5.20
C PRO A 53 6.84 27.05 -5.70
N ILE A 54 6.87 26.03 -4.82
CA ILE A 54 6.48 24.66 -5.16
C ILE A 54 4.98 24.61 -5.43
N LEU A 55 4.18 25.23 -4.57
CA LEU A 55 2.72 25.27 -4.71
C LEU A 55 2.28 26.03 -5.95
N SER A 56 2.89 27.18 -6.22
CA SER A 56 2.58 27.98 -7.40
C SER A 56 2.83 27.18 -8.68
N PHE A 57 3.96 26.46 -8.75
CA PHE A 57 4.27 25.57 -9.86
C PHE A 57 3.22 24.46 -10.01
N LEU A 58 2.88 23.76 -8.92
CA LEU A 58 1.91 22.67 -8.93
C LEU A 58 0.53 23.16 -9.39
N LEU A 59 0.03 24.26 -8.83
CA LEU A 59 -1.29 24.80 -9.16
C LEU A 59 -1.37 25.30 -10.60
N GLU A 60 -0.31 25.95 -11.11
CA GLU A 60 -0.22 26.37 -12.51
C GLU A 60 -0.29 25.18 -13.48
N HIS A 61 0.41 24.09 -13.16
CA HIS A 61 0.55 22.93 -14.06
C HIS A 61 -0.58 21.90 -13.91
N LEU A 62 -1.22 21.83 -12.74
CA LEU A 62 -2.42 20.99 -12.51
C LEU A 62 -3.68 21.66 -13.06
N GLY A 63 -3.79 22.99 -12.96
CA GLY A 63 -5.00 23.73 -13.32
C GLY A 63 -6.19 23.32 -12.45
N GLU A 64 -7.31 22.98 -13.08
CA GLU A 64 -8.53 22.50 -12.41
C GLU A 64 -8.48 20.99 -12.09
N ASN A 65 -7.45 20.27 -12.55
CA ASN A 65 -7.35 18.83 -12.30
C ASN A 65 -6.86 18.56 -10.88
N ASP A 66 -7.44 17.54 -10.25
CA ASP A 66 -7.01 17.09 -8.92
C ASP A 66 -5.94 15.99 -9.01
N TYR A 67 -5.70 15.41 -10.20
CA TYR A 67 -4.82 14.24 -10.38
C TYR A 67 -3.84 14.40 -11.56
N VAL A 68 -2.60 13.92 -11.39
CA VAL A 68 -1.55 14.05 -12.43
C VAL A 68 -1.79 13.13 -13.62
N ASP A 69 -2.51 12.01 -13.44
CA ASP A 69 -2.84 11.08 -14.53
C ASP A 69 -3.89 11.64 -15.52
N GLU A 70 -4.52 12.78 -15.19
CA GLU A 70 -5.45 13.52 -16.04
C GLU A 70 -4.72 14.45 -17.03
N ILE A 71 -3.43 14.70 -16.82
CA ILE A 71 -2.62 15.59 -17.66
C ILE A 71 -2.05 14.82 -18.84
N SER A 72 -2.27 15.29 -20.06
CA SER A 72 -1.93 14.57 -21.29
C SER A 72 -0.45 14.68 -21.73
N HIS A 73 0.31 15.64 -21.18
CA HIS A 73 1.69 15.93 -21.59
C HIS A 73 2.73 15.26 -20.68
N SER A 74 3.52 14.33 -21.24
CA SER A 74 4.48 13.52 -20.48
C SER A 74 5.59 14.32 -19.79
N ASN A 75 6.04 15.43 -20.38
CA ASN A 75 7.04 16.30 -19.75
C ASN A 75 6.44 17.01 -18.53
N ASN A 76 5.22 17.52 -18.64
CA ASN A 76 4.52 18.15 -17.51
C ASN A 76 4.30 17.13 -16.38
N GLN A 77 3.93 15.88 -16.71
CA GLN A 77 3.81 14.83 -15.70
C GLN A 77 5.13 14.57 -14.96
N GLN A 78 6.28 14.62 -15.66
CA GLN A 78 7.60 14.43 -15.05
C GLN A 78 7.97 15.58 -14.12
N GLU A 79 7.71 16.82 -14.53
CA GLU A 79 7.98 18.01 -13.72
C GLU A 79 7.03 18.11 -12.53
N LEU A 80 5.76 17.73 -12.70
CA LEU A 80 4.80 17.60 -11.60
C LEU A 80 5.22 16.52 -10.61
N TRP A 81 5.75 15.38 -11.07
CA TRP A 81 6.32 14.38 -10.16
C TRP A 81 7.47 14.97 -9.33
N ILE A 82 8.39 15.72 -9.97
CA ILE A 82 9.49 16.40 -9.27
C ILE A 82 8.95 17.39 -8.23
N ALA A 83 8.02 18.28 -8.62
CA ALA A 83 7.46 19.29 -7.72
C ALA A 83 6.70 18.66 -6.54
N ARG A 84 5.91 17.60 -6.77
CA ARG A 84 5.22 16.86 -5.70
C ARG A 84 6.19 16.15 -4.76
N THR A 85 7.28 15.62 -5.29
CA THR A 85 8.35 15.03 -4.48
C THR A 85 8.99 16.08 -3.57
N TYR A 86 9.28 17.27 -4.09
CA TYR A 86 9.76 18.39 -3.26
C TYR A 86 8.73 18.83 -2.22
N LEU A 87 7.44 18.96 -2.59
CA LEU A 87 6.36 19.29 -1.66
C LEU A 87 6.32 18.27 -0.51
N PHE A 88 6.29 16.99 -0.85
CA PHE A 88 6.27 15.88 0.10
C PHE A 88 7.42 15.95 1.11
N TYR A 89 8.66 16.08 0.61
CA TYR A 89 9.83 16.13 1.47
C TYR A 89 9.93 17.44 2.28
N GLN A 90 9.48 18.57 1.72
CA GLN A 90 9.44 19.83 2.45
C GLN A 90 8.46 19.77 3.64
N LEU A 91 7.30 19.13 3.45
CA LEU A 91 6.32 18.94 4.52
C LEU A 91 6.82 17.96 5.60
N LEU A 92 7.63 16.96 5.24
CA LEU A 92 8.30 16.09 6.22
C LEU A 92 9.32 16.88 7.07
N ILE A 93 10.06 17.79 6.45
CA ILE A 93 10.97 18.70 7.17
C ILE A 93 10.18 19.61 8.11
N PHE A 94 9.08 20.20 7.65
CA PHE A 94 8.23 21.05 8.50
C PHE A 94 7.63 20.26 9.66
N ALA A 95 7.15 19.04 9.44
CA ALA A 95 6.69 18.16 10.51
C ALA A 95 7.81 17.94 11.56
N THR A 96 9.03 17.61 11.10
CA THR A 96 10.20 17.44 11.98
C THR A 96 10.47 18.68 12.83
N MET A 97 10.48 19.87 12.21
CA MET A 97 10.71 21.13 12.90
C MET A 97 9.64 21.42 13.95
N THR A 98 8.36 21.16 13.62
CA THR A 98 7.26 21.33 14.58
C THR A 98 7.34 20.33 15.74
N PHE A 99 7.82 19.10 15.51
CA PHE A 99 8.02 18.15 16.62
C PHE A 99 9.15 18.59 17.55
N GLN A 100 10.15 19.32 17.05
CA GLN A 100 11.30 19.78 17.83
C GLN A 100 11.08 21.13 18.55
N SER A 101 10.00 21.85 18.26
CA SER A 101 9.73 23.17 18.84
C SER A 101 8.26 23.31 19.26
N GLU A 102 8.00 23.36 20.57
CA GLU A 102 6.65 23.57 21.11
C GLU A 102 6.02 24.88 20.65
N GLN A 103 6.83 25.95 20.58
CA GLN A 103 6.37 27.26 20.13
C GLN A 103 5.88 27.18 18.68
N LEU A 104 6.71 26.62 17.79
CA LEU A 104 6.38 26.48 16.37
C LEU A 104 5.22 25.51 16.16
N TYR A 105 5.14 24.43 16.94
CA TYR A 105 3.99 23.52 16.91
C TYR A 105 2.69 24.26 17.21
N LYS A 106 2.67 25.02 18.32
CA LYS A 106 1.49 25.80 18.72
C LYS A 106 1.12 26.83 17.67
N GLU A 107 2.10 27.47 17.04
CA GLU A 107 1.89 28.45 15.97
C GLU A 107 1.27 27.79 14.72
N VAL A 108 1.86 26.70 14.22
CA VAL A 108 1.45 26.03 12.99
C VAL A 108 0.10 25.34 13.14
N TYR A 109 -0.13 24.66 14.27
CA TYR A 109 -1.34 23.86 14.49
C TYR A 109 -2.41 24.59 15.32
N ALA A 110 -2.27 25.89 15.61
CA ALA A 110 -3.23 26.69 16.41
C ALA A 110 -4.68 26.56 15.93
N SER A 111 -4.88 26.44 14.62
CA SER A 111 -6.20 26.38 13.97
C SER A 111 -6.65 24.96 13.65
N VAL A 112 -5.82 23.96 13.91
CA VAL A 112 -6.11 22.56 13.63
C VAL A 112 -6.55 21.88 14.92
N PHE A 113 -7.60 21.08 14.80
CA PHE A 113 -8.05 20.21 15.88
C PHE A 113 -7.11 19.02 16.02
N TYR A 114 -5.92 19.19 16.61
CA TYR A 114 -5.12 18.05 17.07
C TYR A 114 -4.36 18.38 18.35
N THR A 115 -3.98 17.32 19.04
CA THR A 115 -3.56 17.21 20.43
C THR A 115 -2.46 18.16 20.85
N ASP A 116 -2.38 18.40 22.17
CA ASP A 116 -1.29 19.15 22.78
C ASP A 116 0.08 18.66 22.31
N TYR A 117 1.05 19.58 22.27
CA TYR A 117 2.42 19.27 21.91
C TYR A 117 2.97 18.09 22.72
N ARG A 118 3.45 17.06 22.02
CA ARG A 118 4.01 15.83 22.59
C ARG A 118 5.53 15.95 22.77
N TYR A 119 5.98 16.38 23.95
CA TYR A 119 7.42 16.49 24.26
C TYR A 119 8.18 15.15 24.26
N ASP A 120 7.49 14.04 24.49
CA ASP A 120 8.08 12.70 24.37
C ASP A 120 8.35 12.31 22.91
N ILE A 121 7.52 12.74 21.96
CA ILE A 121 7.74 12.53 20.52
C ILE A 121 8.99 13.27 20.04
N SER A 122 9.26 14.48 20.54
CA SER A 122 10.43 15.26 20.15
C SER A 122 11.76 14.55 20.46
N LYS A 123 11.78 13.74 21.52
CA LYS A 123 12.93 12.90 21.93
C LYS A 123 13.06 11.62 21.12
N GLU A 124 11.98 11.21 20.47
CA GLU A 124 11.84 9.92 19.80
C GLU A 124 11.76 10.03 18.27
N CYS A 125 11.94 11.23 17.69
CA CYS A 125 11.87 11.48 16.24
C CYS A 125 12.69 10.48 15.41
N MET A 126 13.89 10.11 15.87
CA MET A 126 14.79 9.16 15.19
C MET A 126 14.24 7.72 15.15
N ASN A 127 13.27 7.39 16.00
CA ASN A 127 12.69 6.06 16.10
C ASN A 127 11.45 5.88 15.21
N PHE A 128 10.97 6.95 14.59
CA PHE A 128 9.92 6.90 13.58
C PHE A 128 10.55 6.72 12.19
N LYS A 129 10.53 5.48 11.71
CA LYS A 129 11.04 5.08 10.39
C LYS A 129 9.99 5.29 9.31
N MET A 130 10.40 5.82 8.17
CA MET A 130 9.51 6.12 7.05
C MET A 130 9.77 5.19 5.86
N GLY A 131 8.84 4.28 5.63
CA GLY A 131 8.73 3.49 4.41
C GLY A 131 8.14 4.33 3.29
N ILE A 132 8.99 4.99 2.50
CA ILE A 132 8.57 5.77 1.34
C ILE A 132 8.61 4.86 0.11
N PHE A 133 7.44 4.56 -0.44
CA PHE A 133 7.25 3.77 -1.63
C PHE A 133 6.66 4.66 -2.73
N GLY A 134 7.34 4.74 -3.86
CA GLY A 134 6.86 5.45 -5.02
C GLY A 134 7.36 4.72 -6.26
N SER A 135 6.52 4.62 -7.28
CA SER A 135 7.03 4.18 -8.58
C SER A 135 7.79 5.34 -9.22
N LEU A 136 8.87 5.06 -9.95
CA LEU A 136 9.59 6.09 -10.73
C LEU A 136 8.81 6.50 -11.99
N THR A 137 7.49 6.28 -11.98
CA THR A 137 6.59 6.64 -13.06
C THR A 137 6.00 8.01 -12.76
N PRO A 138 5.94 8.93 -13.74
CA PRO A 138 5.49 10.30 -13.50
C PRO A 138 4.09 10.45 -12.87
N THR A 139 3.21 9.48 -13.11
CA THR A 139 1.81 9.49 -12.67
C THR A 139 1.53 8.54 -11.50
N SER A 140 2.55 8.08 -10.77
CA SER A 140 2.29 7.24 -9.60
C SER A 140 2.22 8.05 -8.33
N ASP A 141 1.42 7.50 -7.43
CA ASP A 141 1.28 7.89 -6.05
C ASP A 141 2.62 7.76 -5.29
N ILE A 142 2.79 8.59 -4.28
CA ILE A 142 3.83 8.52 -3.25
C ILE A 142 3.17 7.98 -1.98
N ASP A 143 3.46 6.73 -1.65
CA ASP A 143 3.02 6.07 -0.43
C ASP A 143 4.04 6.29 0.71
N LEU A 144 3.59 6.81 1.84
CA LEU A 144 4.38 6.98 3.06
C LEU A 144 3.82 6.11 4.19
N GLY A 145 4.50 5.01 4.49
CA GLY A 145 4.27 4.24 5.72
C GLY A 145 5.15 4.76 6.85
N ILE A 146 4.56 5.20 7.96
CA ILE A 146 5.30 5.63 9.16
C ILE A 146 5.23 4.53 10.21
N GLN A 147 6.38 4.05 10.67
CA GLN A 147 6.51 3.01 11.68
C GLN A 147 7.27 3.54 12.90
N TYR A 148 6.71 3.39 14.10
CA TYR A 148 7.46 3.58 15.34
C TYR A 148 8.24 2.32 15.71
N SER A 149 9.53 2.50 16.00
CA SER A 149 10.47 1.42 16.31
C SER A 149 11.22 1.58 17.64
N GLY A 150 10.90 2.61 18.41
CA GLY A 150 11.53 2.87 19.72
C GLY A 150 10.78 2.20 20.86
N THR A 151 11.26 2.46 22.07
CA THR A 151 10.66 1.99 23.33
C THR A 151 10.45 3.11 24.36
N GLY A 152 10.78 4.35 24.02
CA GLY A 152 10.73 5.50 24.94
C GLY A 152 9.34 6.10 25.12
N LEU A 153 8.38 5.78 24.24
CA LEU A 153 7.02 6.30 24.35
C LEU A 153 6.18 5.52 25.38
N SER A 154 5.58 6.27 26.30
CA SER A 154 4.63 5.71 27.30
C SER A 154 3.23 5.47 26.71
N VAL A 155 2.88 6.25 25.70
CA VAL A 155 1.65 6.18 24.91
C VAL A 155 2.06 6.22 23.44
N GLY A 156 1.41 5.40 22.62
CA GLY A 156 1.58 5.38 21.17
C GLY A 156 1.63 6.77 20.53
N GLY A 157 2.37 6.90 19.42
CA GLY A 157 2.65 8.18 18.77
C GLY A 157 2.32 8.21 17.28
N LEU A 158 1.91 7.10 16.68
CA LEU A 158 1.68 7.03 15.25
C LEU A 158 0.47 7.86 14.81
N ASP A 159 -0.60 7.87 15.59
CA ASP A 159 -1.78 8.70 15.32
C ASP A 159 -1.40 10.19 15.31
N TYR A 160 -0.62 10.64 16.30
CA TYR A 160 -0.12 12.01 16.42
C TYR A 160 0.75 12.41 15.23
N VAL A 161 1.75 11.59 14.91
CA VAL A 161 2.73 11.90 13.84
C VAL A 161 2.05 11.93 12.47
N VAL A 162 1.17 10.97 12.18
CA VAL A 162 0.41 10.93 10.92
C VAL A 162 -0.57 12.11 10.84
N ALA A 163 -1.27 12.44 11.93
CA ALA A 163 -2.20 13.56 11.96
C ALA A 163 -1.50 14.91 11.74
N ALA A 164 -0.34 15.11 12.36
CA ALA A 164 0.46 16.31 12.18
C ALA A 164 0.91 16.46 10.72
N PHE A 165 1.51 15.42 10.14
CA PHE A 165 1.96 15.47 8.74
C PHE A 165 0.82 15.74 7.76
N GLU A 166 -0.32 15.04 7.88
CA GLU A 166 -1.47 15.27 7.00
C GLU A 166 -2.11 16.65 7.19
N SER A 167 -2.06 17.20 8.41
CA SER A 167 -2.57 18.54 8.68
C SER A 167 -1.74 19.63 8.00
N LEU A 168 -0.44 19.42 7.79
CA LEU A 168 0.38 20.39 7.06
C LEU A 168 -0.10 20.56 5.60
N PHE A 169 -0.61 19.51 4.95
CA PHE A 169 -1.22 19.66 3.62
C PHE A 169 -2.40 20.62 3.66
N LEU A 170 -3.30 20.49 4.63
CA LEU A 170 -4.44 21.39 4.76
C LEU A 170 -4.00 22.82 5.11
N ILE A 171 -3.04 22.97 6.03
CA ILE A 171 -2.55 24.28 6.47
C ILE A 171 -1.90 25.05 5.30
N PHE A 172 -1.05 24.39 4.53
CA PHE A 172 -0.27 25.07 3.48
C PHE A 172 -0.96 25.10 2.13
N THR A 173 -1.85 24.16 1.83
CA THR A 173 -2.42 24.02 0.48
C THR A 173 -3.94 24.16 0.43
N GLY A 174 -4.63 24.06 1.58
CA GLY A 174 -6.08 23.96 1.64
C GLY A 174 -6.65 22.67 1.04
N LYS A 175 -5.81 21.76 0.54
CA LYS A 175 -6.18 20.49 -0.10
C LYS A 175 -5.62 19.30 0.68
N PRO A 176 -6.30 18.14 0.63
CA PRO A 176 -5.79 16.91 1.25
C PRO A 176 -4.54 16.39 0.53
N SER A 177 -3.73 15.57 1.21
CA SER A 177 -2.54 14.95 0.59
C SER A 177 -2.86 14.12 -0.67
N LEU A 178 -4.06 13.52 -0.71
CA LEU A 178 -4.57 12.76 -1.85
C LEU A 178 -4.75 13.61 -3.12
N ALA A 179 -4.97 14.92 -3.00
CA ALA A 179 -5.02 15.82 -4.16
C ALA A 179 -3.64 16.05 -4.79
N PHE A 180 -2.58 15.47 -4.21
CA PHE A 180 -1.22 15.48 -4.73
C PHE A 180 -0.71 14.04 -4.99
N ASP A 181 -1.60 13.04 -5.02
CA ASP A 181 -1.27 11.60 -5.04
C ASP A 181 -0.28 11.20 -3.93
N ILE A 182 -0.42 11.77 -2.72
CA ILE A 182 0.40 11.41 -1.57
C ILE A 182 -0.47 10.69 -0.53
N GLU A 183 -0.15 9.42 -0.28
CA GLU A 183 -0.88 8.54 0.64
C GLU A 183 -0.05 8.27 1.89
N THR A 184 -0.44 8.80 3.05
CA THR A 184 0.25 8.51 4.33
C THR A 184 -0.49 7.45 5.13
N TYR A 185 0.21 6.56 5.82
CA TYR A 185 -0.43 5.61 6.74
C TYR A 185 0.50 5.20 7.88
N ALA A 186 -0.09 4.86 9.02
CA ALA A 186 0.61 4.21 10.12
C ALA A 186 0.94 2.75 9.74
N ASP A 187 2.22 2.46 9.49
CA ASP A 187 2.71 1.10 9.26
C ASP A 187 2.95 0.41 10.60
N MET A 188 2.01 -0.48 10.93
CA MET A 188 2.04 -1.31 12.13
C MET A 188 2.24 -2.78 11.78
N MET A 189 2.90 -3.12 10.67
CA MET A 189 2.97 -4.52 10.19
C MET A 189 4.17 -5.31 10.73
N THR A 190 5.19 -4.63 11.26
CA THR A 190 6.45 -5.22 11.71
C THR A 190 6.80 -4.84 13.16
N ILE A 191 7.54 -5.70 13.83
CA ILE A 191 8.22 -5.43 15.09
C ILE A 191 9.66 -5.10 14.78
N PRO A 192 10.18 -3.96 15.26
CA PRO A 192 11.59 -3.66 15.12
C PRO A 192 12.46 -4.68 15.85
N ASN A 193 13.56 -5.13 15.26
CA ASN A 193 14.57 -5.80 16.06
C ASN A 193 15.31 -4.76 16.91
N LEU A 194 15.03 -4.76 18.21
CA LEU A 194 15.62 -3.83 19.18
C LEU A 194 17.06 -4.20 19.58
N ASN A 195 17.56 -5.38 19.19
CA ASN A 195 18.93 -5.79 19.46
C ASN A 195 19.88 -5.28 18.37
N GLU A 196 20.52 -4.14 18.61
CA GLU A 196 21.44 -3.48 17.67
C GLU A 196 22.61 -4.39 17.24
N GLU A 197 23.18 -5.19 18.14
CA GLU A 197 24.29 -6.12 17.83
C GLU A 197 23.89 -7.23 16.86
N LYS A 198 22.59 -7.50 16.76
CA LYS A 198 22.00 -8.60 15.99
C LYS A 198 21.17 -8.13 14.81
N LYS A 199 21.10 -6.82 14.56
CA LYS A 199 20.22 -6.20 13.56
C LYS A 199 20.54 -6.63 12.12
N ASP A 200 21.83 -6.81 11.82
CA ASP A 200 22.29 -7.32 10.53
C ASP A 200 21.95 -8.81 10.32
N LYS A 201 21.80 -9.56 11.40
CA LYS A 201 21.51 -11.00 11.37
C LYS A 201 20.01 -11.30 11.47
N TYR A 202 19.26 -10.48 12.20
CA TYR A 202 17.81 -10.60 12.37
C TYR A 202 17.16 -9.23 12.05
N PRO A 203 16.58 -9.05 10.86
CA PRO A 203 15.87 -7.81 10.53
C PRO A 203 14.59 -7.67 11.35
N ASP A 204 13.91 -6.53 11.19
CA ASP A 204 12.55 -6.31 11.72
C ASP A 204 11.64 -7.51 11.37
N MET A 205 10.97 -8.07 12.36
CA MET A 205 10.18 -9.30 12.23
C MET A 205 8.73 -8.98 11.89
N PHE A 206 8.09 -9.84 11.09
CA PHE A 206 6.63 -9.78 10.95
C PHE A 206 5.98 -10.39 12.19
N TYR A 207 5.25 -9.58 12.93
CA TYR A 207 4.56 -10.05 14.14
C TYR A 207 3.08 -10.35 13.92
N LEU A 208 2.54 -9.81 12.83
CA LEU A 208 1.22 -10.13 12.34
C LEU A 208 1.30 -11.46 11.59
N ASP A 209 1.37 -12.56 12.37
CA ASP A 209 1.37 -13.93 11.85
C ASP A 209 -0.06 -14.49 11.82
N SER A 210 -0.66 -14.50 10.63
CA SER A 210 -1.95 -15.12 10.35
C SER A 210 -1.84 -16.61 10.00
N SER A 211 -0.62 -17.18 9.93
CA SER A 211 -0.44 -18.61 9.68
C SER A 211 -0.95 -19.50 10.81
N ILE A 212 -0.96 -18.96 12.03
CA ILE A 212 -1.48 -19.61 13.24
C ILE A 212 -2.99 -19.43 13.42
N PHE A 213 -3.69 -18.84 12.44
CA PHE A 213 -5.13 -18.59 12.57
C PHE A 213 -5.96 -19.87 12.55
N ARG A 214 -7.03 -19.83 13.35
CA ARG A 214 -8.08 -20.84 13.44
C ARG A 214 -9.37 -20.21 12.92
N ALA A 215 -10.42 -21.02 12.74
CA ALA A 215 -11.71 -20.54 12.25
C ALA A 215 -12.23 -19.30 13.01
N LYS A 216 -12.11 -19.27 14.35
CA LYS A 216 -12.52 -18.11 15.15
C LYS A 216 -11.78 -16.82 14.81
N HIS A 217 -10.46 -16.88 14.57
CA HIS A 217 -9.66 -15.71 14.21
C HIS A 217 -10.02 -15.24 12.79
N PHE A 218 -10.27 -16.18 11.88
CA PHE A 218 -10.74 -15.89 10.53
C PHE A 218 -12.10 -15.17 10.55
N GLN A 219 -13.07 -15.68 11.32
CA GLN A 219 -14.40 -15.05 11.45
C GLN A 219 -14.31 -13.60 11.93
N LYS A 220 -13.39 -13.31 12.85
CA LYS A 220 -13.12 -11.95 13.32
C LYS A 220 -12.56 -11.05 12.21
N MET A 221 -11.63 -11.56 11.41
CA MET A 221 -10.99 -10.80 10.33
C MET A 221 -11.86 -10.63 9.09
N LEU A 222 -12.91 -11.43 8.93
CA LEU A 222 -13.81 -11.35 7.76
C LEU A 222 -14.39 -9.95 7.56
N SER A 223 -14.73 -9.24 8.64
CA SER A 223 -15.26 -7.87 8.57
C SER A 223 -14.33 -6.91 7.83
N CYS A 224 -13.00 -7.08 7.94
CA CYS A 224 -12.04 -6.26 7.20
C CYS A 224 -12.19 -6.50 5.68
N ALA A 225 -12.21 -7.77 5.26
CA ALA A 225 -12.40 -8.13 3.85
C ALA A 225 -13.75 -7.63 3.31
N TYR A 226 -14.82 -7.73 4.11
CA TYR A 226 -16.13 -7.19 3.76
C TYR A 226 -16.15 -5.66 3.64
N ASN A 227 -15.50 -4.93 4.56
CA ASN A 227 -15.34 -3.48 4.43
C ASN A 227 -14.65 -3.12 3.11
N SER A 228 -13.59 -3.85 2.74
CA SER A 228 -12.91 -3.66 1.46
C SER A 228 -13.82 -3.89 0.25
N ILE A 229 -14.58 -4.99 0.26
CA ILE A 229 -15.54 -5.32 -0.81
C ILE A 229 -16.63 -4.25 -0.89
N ALA A 230 -17.27 -3.94 0.23
CA ALA A 230 -18.35 -2.96 0.34
C ALA A 230 -17.90 -1.57 -0.14
N ARG A 231 -16.72 -1.11 0.30
CA ARG A 231 -16.13 0.16 -0.15
C ARG A 231 -15.90 0.15 -1.66
N ASN A 232 -15.32 -0.90 -2.21
CA ASN A 232 -15.08 -1.03 -3.65
C ASN A 232 -16.38 -1.03 -4.47
N ILE A 233 -17.45 -1.66 -3.97
CA ILE A 233 -18.77 -1.62 -4.59
C ILE A 233 -19.34 -0.21 -4.56
N LEU A 234 -19.34 0.45 -3.40
CA LEU A 234 -19.85 1.82 -3.27
C LEU A 234 -19.08 2.79 -4.18
N LEU A 235 -17.76 2.66 -4.29
CA LEU A 235 -16.95 3.46 -5.22
C LEU A 235 -17.26 3.19 -6.70
N ALA A 236 -17.77 2.01 -7.05
CA ALA A 236 -18.17 1.67 -8.42
C ALA A 236 -19.52 2.28 -8.84
N TYR A 237 -20.29 2.78 -7.85
CA TYR A 237 -21.60 3.42 -7.99
C TYR A 237 -21.59 4.84 -7.42
N ASP A 238 -20.45 5.54 -7.49
CA ASP A 238 -20.31 6.94 -7.09
C ASP A 238 -20.83 7.22 -5.66
N LYS A 239 -20.48 6.30 -4.74
CA LYS A 239 -20.84 6.32 -3.31
C LYS A 239 -22.34 6.10 -3.02
N GLN A 240 -23.15 5.79 -4.03
CA GLN A 240 -24.56 5.44 -3.84
C GLN A 240 -24.71 3.95 -3.49
N LYS A 241 -25.67 3.62 -2.62
CA LYS A 241 -26.00 2.23 -2.31
C LYS A 241 -26.71 1.61 -3.53
N PRO A 242 -26.13 0.58 -4.16
CA PRO A 242 -26.79 -0.05 -5.29
C PRO A 242 -27.94 -0.96 -4.84
N SER A 243 -28.97 -1.15 -5.66
CA SER A 243 -30.11 -2.03 -5.34
C SER A 243 -29.65 -3.49 -5.11
N ASN A 244 -30.01 -4.09 -3.96
CA ASN A 244 -29.50 -5.40 -3.51
C ASN A 244 -29.58 -6.53 -4.55
N SER A 245 -30.61 -6.59 -5.40
CA SER A 245 -30.82 -7.68 -6.36
C SER A 245 -29.86 -7.68 -7.55
N ARG A 246 -29.30 -6.53 -7.95
CA ARG A 246 -28.39 -6.40 -9.11
C ARG A 246 -26.95 -6.77 -8.75
N ASN A 247 -26.51 -6.41 -7.54
CA ASN A 247 -25.13 -6.63 -7.09
C ASN A 247 -24.83 -8.10 -6.87
N VAL A 248 -25.75 -8.85 -6.25
CA VAL A 248 -25.57 -10.27 -5.98
C VAL A 248 -25.40 -11.06 -7.27
N LYS A 249 -26.11 -10.70 -8.36
CA LYS A 249 -25.97 -11.36 -9.67
C LYS A 249 -24.65 -11.04 -10.36
N GLU A 250 -24.21 -9.79 -10.32
CA GLU A 250 -22.96 -9.36 -10.98
C GLU A 250 -21.72 -9.83 -10.19
N MET A 251 -21.76 -9.76 -8.86
CA MET A 251 -20.79 -10.41 -7.98
C MET A 251 -20.74 -11.92 -8.24
N LYS A 252 -21.90 -12.60 -8.35
CA LYS A 252 -21.97 -14.03 -8.73
C LYS A 252 -21.27 -14.35 -10.05
N ARG A 253 -21.31 -13.45 -11.05
CA ARG A 253 -20.58 -13.64 -12.30
C ARG A 253 -19.07 -13.53 -12.10
N ILE A 254 -18.60 -12.58 -11.30
CA ILE A 254 -17.17 -12.50 -10.94
C ILE A 254 -16.77 -13.71 -10.09
N TYR A 255 -17.65 -14.21 -9.23
CA TYR A 255 -17.46 -15.41 -8.42
C TYR A 255 -17.30 -16.68 -9.24
N GLN A 256 -17.79 -16.74 -10.49
CA GLN A 256 -17.54 -17.90 -11.36
C GLN A 256 -16.05 -18.12 -11.64
N SER A 257 -15.21 -17.08 -11.50
CA SER A 257 -13.74 -17.21 -11.58
C SER A 257 -13.10 -17.74 -10.29
N VAL A 258 -13.86 -17.86 -9.20
CA VAL A 258 -13.38 -18.38 -7.91
C VAL A 258 -13.55 -19.89 -7.91
N THR A 259 -12.46 -20.64 -7.93
CA THR A 259 -12.50 -22.12 -7.97
C THR A 259 -12.61 -22.77 -6.58
N ASN A 260 -12.35 -22.01 -5.51
CA ASN A 260 -12.33 -22.51 -4.14
C ASN A 260 -13.74 -22.41 -3.49
N PRO A 261 -14.39 -23.54 -3.14
CA PRO A 261 -15.73 -23.53 -2.56
C PRO A 261 -15.84 -22.80 -1.21
N PHE A 262 -14.79 -22.83 -0.39
CA PHE A 262 -14.78 -22.13 0.90
C PHE A 262 -14.85 -20.61 0.68
N ILE A 263 -14.09 -20.07 -0.27
CA ILE A 263 -14.17 -18.64 -0.62
C ILE A 263 -15.59 -18.29 -1.11
N GLN A 264 -16.18 -19.14 -1.96
CA GLN A 264 -17.56 -18.92 -2.44
C GLN A 264 -18.57 -18.89 -1.30
N GLU A 265 -18.50 -19.84 -0.36
CA GLU A 265 -19.36 -19.88 0.82
C GLU A 265 -19.27 -18.59 1.62
N GLN A 266 -18.03 -18.14 1.91
CA GLN A 266 -17.85 -16.90 2.67
C GLN A 266 -18.47 -15.72 1.93
N LEU A 267 -18.21 -15.56 0.62
CA LEU A 267 -18.77 -14.45 -0.19
C LEU A 267 -20.30 -14.38 -0.26
N LEU A 268 -21.02 -15.43 0.18
CA LEU A 268 -22.48 -15.49 0.22
C LEU A 268 -23.08 -15.10 1.59
N ASN A 269 -22.29 -14.74 2.59
CA ASN A 269 -22.83 -14.26 3.87
C ASN A 269 -23.42 -12.84 3.72
N GLU A 270 -24.75 -12.77 3.61
CA GLU A 270 -25.50 -11.53 3.38
C GLU A 270 -25.48 -10.58 4.59
N THR A 271 -25.41 -11.10 5.81
CA THR A 271 -25.44 -10.29 7.04
C THR A 271 -24.18 -9.45 7.16
N LEU A 272 -23.00 -10.08 7.12
CA LEU A 272 -21.72 -9.38 7.20
C LEU A 272 -21.53 -8.39 6.03
N TYR A 273 -22.04 -8.77 4.85
CA TYR A 273 -22.02 -7.90 3.68
C TYR A 273 -22.86 -6.63 3.90
N GLN A 274 -24.06 -6.76 4.45
CA GLN A 274 -24.94 -5.62 4.71
C GLN A 274 -24.38 -4.69 5.80
N GLU A 275 -23.84 -5.25 6.88
CA GLU A 275 -23.17 -4.48 7.94
C GLU A 275 -22.00 -3.66 7.38
N ALA A 276 -21.17 -4.27 6.54
CA ALA A 276 -20.06 -3.58 5.89
C ALA A 276 -20.52 -2.50 4.91
N LEU A 277 -21.60 -2.74 4.14
CA LEU A 277 -22.20 -1.71 3.27
C LEU A 277 -22.70 -0.51 4.06
N ASP A 278 -23.37 -0.73 5.18
CA ASP A 278 -23.90 0.35 6.01
C ASP A 278 -22.76 1.17 6.61
N ARG A 279 -21.76 0.47 7.17
CA ARG A 279 -20.56 1.09 7.73
C ARG A 279 -19.78 1.89 6.69
N MET A 280 -19.47 1.30 5.54
CA MET A 280 -18.70 1.97 4.48
C MET A 280 -19.48 3.09 3.80
N SER A 281 -20.81 2.96 3.70
CA SER A 281 -21.66 4.04 3.22
C SER A 281 -21.67 5.23 4.19
N SER A 282 -21.67 4.97 5.49
CA SER A 282 -21.51 6.03 6.50
C SER A 282 -20.17 6.73 6.37
N PHE A 283 -19.08 5.96 6.26
CA PHE A 283 -17.72 6.50 6.07
C PHE A 283 -17.61 7.36 4.81
N LEU A 284 -18.06 6.87 3.64
CA LEU A 284 -17.92 7.59 2.37
C LEU A 284 -18.74 8.89 2.28
N LYS A 285 -19.66 9.12 3.24
CA LYS A 285 -20.44 10.34 3.39
C LYS A 285 -19.83 11.33 4.39
N MET A 286 -18.82 10.92 5.17
CA MET A 286 -18.10 11.83 6.04
C MET A 286 -17.37 12.88 5.21
N ASP A 287 -17.32 14.11 5.71
CA ASP A 287 -16.36 15.08 5.19
C ASP A 287 -14.92 14.61 5.49
N TYR A 288 -13.95 15.20 4.80
CA TYR A 288 -12.55 14.79 4.92
C TYR A 288 -12.00 14.92 6.35
N ASP A 289 -12.40 15.95 7.08
CA ASP A 289 -11.92 16.20 8.44
C ASP A 289 -12.48 15.16 9.43
N SER A 290 -13.76 14.83 9.31
CA SER A 290 -14.39 13.76 10.08
C SER A 290 -13.78 12.38 9.76
N ALA A 291 -13.52 12.11 8.49
CA ALA A 291 -12.93 10.84 8.04
C ALA A 291 -11.51 10.62 8.60
N ARG A 292 -10.65 11.65 8.56
CA ARG A 292 -9.29 11.56 9.09
C ARG A 292 -9.26 11.45 10.62
N ARG A 293 -10.16 12.15 11.33
CA ARG A 293 -10.33 12.01 12.79
C ARG A 293 -10.66 10.57 13.19
N ALA A 294 -11.64 9.99 12.50
CA ALA A 294 -12.01 8.59 12.71
C ALA A 294 -10.85 7.63 12.42
N TYR A 295 -10.03 7.93 11.40
CA TYR A 295 -8.83 7.16 11.11
C TYR A 295 -7.81 7.23 12.24
N TYR A 296 -7.43 8.41 12.73
CA TYR A 296 -6.39 8.54 13.77
C TYR A 296 -6.82 7.94 15.11
N GLU A 297 -8.09 8.08 15.50
CA GLU A 297 -8.63 7.40 16.69
C GLU A 297 -8.44 5.88 16.59
N LYS A 298 -8.66 5.32 15.39
CA LYS A 298 -8.49 3.88 15.15
C LYS A 298 -7.04 3.47 15.09
N VAL A 299 -6.15 4.31 14.55
CA VAL A 299 -4.69 4.11 14.61
C VAL A 299 -4.24 4.02 16.06
N LYS A 300 -4.65 4.96 16.91
CA LYS A 300 -4.31 4.96 18.33
C LYS A 300 -4.71 3.64 19.02
N ARG A 301 -5.95 3.18 18.80
CA ARG A 301 -6.44 1.91 19.38
C ARG A 301 -5.65 0.69 18.86
N ALA A 302 -5.30 0.68 17.58
CA ALA A 302 -4.48 -0.37 16.99
C ALA A 302 -3.05 -0.37 17.57
N GLU A 303 -2.46 0.80 17.78
CA GLU A 303 -1.15 0.97 18.39
C GLU A 303 -1.14 0.53 19.85
N GLU A 304 -2.14 0.92 20.65
CA GLU A 304 -2.30 0.45 22.04
C GLU A 304 -2.37 -1.09 22.12
N SER A 305 -3.08 -1.72 21.19
CA SER A 305 -3.14 -3.20 21.09
C SER A 305 -1.81 -3.82 20.68
N LYS A 306 -1.06 -3.18 19.78
CA LYS A 306 0.29 -3.60 19.38
C LYS A 306 1.27 -3.49 20.57
N ASP A 307 1.25 -2.39 21.30
CA ASP A 307 2.14 -2.16 22.44
C ASP A 307 1.87 -3.16 23.57
N ALA A 308 0.60 -3.50 23.81
CA ALA A 308 0.22 -4.56 24.75
C ALA A 308 0.73 -5.95 24.32
N LEU A 309 0.82 -6.22 23.01
CA LEU A 309 1.39 -7.46 22.48
C LEU A 309 2.92 -7.50 22.65
N LEU A 310 3.60 -6.35 22.52
CA LEU A 310 5.05 -6.23 22.65
C LEU A 310 5.57 -6.41 24.09
N LYS A 311 4.76 -6.08 25.09
CA LYS A 311 5.13 -6.18 26.51
C LYS A 311 5.01 -7.60 27.07
N ASP A 312 4.25 -8.47 26.43
CA ASP A 312 4.14 -9.88 26.81
C ASP A 312 5.13 -10.70 25.98
N ASP A 313 5.92 -11.57 26.63
CA ASP A 313 6.83 -12.56 25.99
C ASP A 313 6.10 -13.57 25.06
N VAL A 314 4.79 -13.39 24.88
CA VAL A 314 3.90 -14.23 24.08
C VAL A 314 3.59 -13.54 22.75
N LEU A 315 4.63 -13.31 21.94
CA LEU A 315 4.54 -12.96 20.50
C LEU A 315 3.83 -14.03 19.65
N ARG A 316 3.22 -15.04 20.27
CA ARG A 316 2.53 -16.18 19.65
C ARG A 316 1.06 -16.30 20.05
N ASN A 317 0.50 -15.34 20.78
CA ASN A 317 -0.92 -15.38 21.13
C ASN A 317 -1.78 -15.01 19.92
N SER A 318 -2.32 -16.03 19.25
CA SER A 318 -3.14 -15.87 18.05
C SER A 318 -4.39 -15.01 18.25
N ASP A 319 -4.98 -14.98 19.45
CA ASP A 319 -6.16 -14.15 19.74
C ASP A 319 -5.80 -12.66 19.78
N ARG A 320 -4.66 -12.32 20.39
CA ARG A 320 -4.17 -10.93 20.43
C ARG A 320 -3.65 -10.47 19.07
N ILE A 321 -2.94 -11.33 18.34
CA ILE A 321 -2.51 -11.04 16.97
C ILE A 321 -3.74 -10.77 16.08
N ALA A 322 -4.78 -11.60 16.19
CA ALA A 322 -6.02 -11.40 15.45
C ALA A 322 -6.75 -10.10 15.84
N GLU A 323 -6.76 -9.72 17.13
CA GLU A 323 -7.30 -8.42 17.57
C GLU A 323 -6.51 -7.25 17.00
N THR A 324 -5.18 -7.25 17.13
CA THR A 324 -4.34 -6.18 16.59
C THR A 324 -4.49 -6.07 15.07
N MET A 325 -4.48 -7.19 14.32
CA MET A 325 -4.76 -7.18 12.88
C MET A 325 -6.14 -6.62 12.54
N PHE A 326 -7.16 -6.98 13.32
CA PHE A 326 -8.52 -6.49 13.12
C PHE A 326 -8.58 -4.97 13.32
N LEU A 327 -7.98 -4.44 14.39
CA LEU A 327 -7.93 -3.00 14.67
C LEU A 327 -7.14 -2.23 13.60
N ILE A 328 -6.03 -2.78 13.12
CA ILE A 328 -5.29 -2.20 11.98
C ILE A 328 -6.20 -2.16 10.74
N GLY A 329 -6.89 -3.26 10.42
CA GLY A 329 -7.81 -3.29 9.27
C GLY A 329 -9.04 -2.39 9.44
N ASP A 330 -9.48 -2.19 10.68
CA ASP A 330 -10.52 -1.25 11.07
C ASP A 330 -10.11 0.19 10.73
N ALA A 331 -8.88 0.57 11.09
CA ALA A 331 -8.29 1.86 10.75
C ALA A 331 -8.15 2.03 9.23
N LEU A 332 -7.56 1.04 8.53
CA LEU A 332 -7.36 1.08 7.07
C LEU A 332 -8.67 1.14 6.27
N SER A 333 -9.80 0.77 6.87
CA SER A 333 -11.12 0.94 6.24
C SER A 333 -11.49 2.42 6.04
N TYR A 334 -10.88 3.34 6.82
CA TYR A 334 -11.09 4.79 6.73
C TYR A 334 -10.05 5.52 5.86
N ARG A 335 -9.12 4.77 5.24
CA ARG A 335 -8.26 5.29 4.16
C ARG A 335 -8.92 5.03 2.82
N MET A 336 -8.78 5.96 1.89
CA MET A 336 -9.17 5.72 0.51
C MET A 336 -8.18 4.74 -0.13
N GLU A 337 -8.69 3.82 -0.95
CA GLU A 337 -7.92 2.98 -1.90
C GLU A 337 -6.99 1.86 -1.34
N SER A 338 -6.70 1.79 -0.04
CA SER A 338 -5.79 0.79 0.54
C SER A 338 -6.38 -0.62 0.71
N TYR A 339 -5.55 -1.68 0.70
CA TYR A 339 -5.99 -2.97 1.26
C TYR A 339 -6.29 -2.81 2.74
N THR A 340 -7.32 -3.50 3.22
CA THR A 340 -7.77 -3.42 4.62
C THR A 340 -7.22 -4.57 5.45
N CYS A 341 -7.01 -5.75 4.87
CA CYS A 341 -6.53 -6.90 5.64
C CYS A 341 -5.01 -6.92 5.65
N ALA A 342 -4.42 -6.98 6.85
CA ALA A 342 -2.99 -7.19 7.05
C ALA A 342 -2.42 -8.35 6.19
N PRO A 343 -3.04 -9.55 6.14
CA PRO A 343 -2.58 -10.63 5.26
C PRO A 343 -2.55 -10.27 3.76
N THR A 344 -3.47 -9.42 3.29
CA THR A 344 -3.48 -8.95 1.90
C THR A 344 -2.34 -7.97 1.63
N VAL A 345 -2.04 -7.08 2.57
CA VAL A 345 -0.89 -6.17 2.48
C VAL A 345 0.40 -7.00 2.39
N ILE A 346 0.57 -8.02 3.24
CA ILE A 346 1.73 -8.91 3.20
C ILE A 346 1.79 -9.65 1.85
N HIS A 347 0.68 -10.28 1.42
CA HIS A 347 0.61 -11.00 0.16
C HIS A 347 0.94 -10.11 -1.06
N VAL A 348 0.27 -8.98 -1.19
CA VAL A 348 0.35 -8.20 -2.42
C VAL A 348 1.57 -7.27 -2.41
N VAL A 349 1.82 -6.59 -1.30
CA VAL A 349 2.88 -5.57 -1.21
C VAL A 349 4.22 -6.22 -0.93
N ARG A 350 4.30 -7.04 0.13
CA ARG A 350 5.57 -7.59 0.61
C ARG A 350 6.01 -8.85 -0.15
N ILE A 351 5.09 -9.61 -0.73
CA ILE A 351 5.43 -10.74 -1.61
C ILE A 351 5.38 -10.30 -3.06
N LEU A 352 4.21 -10.04 -3.65
CA LEU A 352 4.09 -9.89 -5.10
C LEU A 352 4.76 -8.62 -5.68
N GLN A 353 4.62 -7.47 -5.03
CA GLN A 353 5.18 -6.22 -5.53
C GLN A 353 6.69 -6.11 -5.26
N ALA A 354 7.13 -6.44 -4.04
CA ALA A 354 8.55 -6.50 -3.70
C ALA A 354 9.32 -7.54 -4.56
N SER A 355 8.66 -8.64 -4.94
CA SER A 355 9.25 -9.70 -5.76
C SER A 355 9.04 -9.55 -7.27
N LYS A 356 8.69 -8.38 -7.82
CA LYS A 356 8.59 -8.21 -9.29
C LYS A 356 9.85 -8.67 -10.06
N ASN A 357 11.01 -8.70 -9.40
CA ASN A 357 12.27 -9.28 -9.93
C ASN A 357 12.60 -10.71 -9.41
N SER A 358 11.81 -11.28 -8.49
CA SER A 358 12.06 -12.58 -7.84
C SER A 358 10.82 -13.47 -7.67
N ILE A 359 9.77 -13.35 -8.51
CA ILE A 359 8.61 -14.28 -8.51
C ILE A 359 9.07 -15.75 -8.55
N THR A 360 10.25 -16.01 -9.13
CA THR A 360 10.94 -17.32 -9.11
C THR A 360 11.21 -17.86 -7.70
N LYS A 361 11.46 -17.01 -6.69
CA LYS A 361 11.73 -17.41 -5.30
C LYS A 361 10.60 -18.26 -4.70
N TYR A 362 9.34 -17.99 -5.06
CA TYR A 362 8.17 -18.66 -4.49
C TYR A 362 7.47 -19.62 -5.46
N LYS A 363 7.90 -19.65 -6.73
CA LYS A 363 7.33 -20.54 -7.76
C LYS A 363 7.53 -22.03 -7.44
N THR A 364 8.67 -22.37 -6.86
CA THR A 364 9.13 -23.76 -6.66
C THR A 364 9.11 -24.23 -5.20
N THR A 365 8.66 -23.39 -4.27
CA THR A 365 8.88 -23.62 -2.83
C THR A 365 7.73 -24.40 -2.22
N GLU A 366 8.07 -25.53 -1.59
CA GLU A 366 7.16 -26.21 -0.67
C GLU A 366 7.11 -25.40 0.64
N PRO A 367 5.92 -24.91 1.05
CA PRO A 367 5.76 -24.07 2.25
C PRO A 367 6.37 -24.68 3.51
N ALA A 368 6.29 -26.01 3.62
CA ALA A 368 6.76 -26.75 4.78
C ALA A 368 8.27 -26.65 5.00
N ASN A 369 9.09 -26.52 3.94
CA ASN A 369 10.55 -26.45 4.08
C ASN A 369 11.05 -25.01 4.26
N LEU A 370 10.33 -24.02 3.72
CA LEU A 370 10.68 -22.61 3.84
C LEU A 370 10.33 -22.04 5.23
N CYS A 371 9.25 -22.53 5.84
CA CYS A 371 8.69 -21.96 7.07
C CYS A 371 9.06 -22.78 8.32
N GLN A 372 10.29 -23.26 8.40
CA GLN A 372 10.84 -23.97 9.56
C GLN A 372 11.97 -23.16 10.22
N GLY A 373 12.06 -23.22 11.55
CA GLY A 373 13.13 -22.56 12.29
C GLY A 373 13.04 -21.03 12.21
N GLU A 374 14.19 -20.36 12.05
CA GLU A 374 14.28 -18.90 12.10
C GLU A 374 13.60 -18.20 10.91
N SER A 375 13.47 -18.84 9.75
CA SER A 375 12.83 -18.25 8.57
C SER A 375 11.33 -18.03 8.74
N GLN A 376 10.68 -18.71 9.69
CA GLN A 376 9.25 -18.58 9.98
C GLN A 376 8.84 -17.15 10.32
N PHE A 377 9.71 -16.38 10.99
CA PHE A 377 9.43 -15.02 11.44
C PHE A 377 10.00 -13.93 10.51
N LEU A 378 10.82 -14.34 9.54
CA LEU A 378 11.57 -13.44 8.67
C LEU A 378 11.02 -13.39 7.24
N ASP A 379 10.37 -14.45 6.77
CA ASP A 379 9.80 -14.49 5.42
C ASP A 379 8.30 -14.11 5.44
N PRO A 380 7.87 -13.07 4.68
CA PRO A 380 6.46 -12.68 4.62
C PRO A 380 5.53 -13.79 4.09
N PHE A 381 6.07 -14.77 3.37
CA PHE A 381 5.28 -15.93 2.96
C PHE A 381 4.82 -16.77 4.15
N CYS A 382 5.66 -16.89 5.18
CA CYS A 382 5.39 -17.75 6.33
C CYS A 382 4.36 -17.17 7.30
N SER A 383 4.02 -15.88 7.20
CA SER A 383 3.09 -15.20 8.11
C SER A 383 1.63 -15.13 7.61
N ILE A 384 1.30 -15.67 6.43
CA ILE A 384 -0.06 -15.55 5.85
C ILE A 384 -0.95 -16.77 6.19
N GLY A 385 -0.43 -17.97 5.95
CA GLY A 385 -1.17 -19.25 6.03
C GLY A 385 -2.52 -19.28 5.31
N TYR A 386 -3.30 -20.33 5.59
CA TYR A 386 -4.52 -20.64 4.83
C TYR A 386 -5.56 -19.51 4.90
N TYR A 387 -5.96 -19.09 6.11
CA TYR A 387 -6.99 -18.06 6.26
C TYR A 387 -6.53 -16.68 5.75
N GLY A 388 -5.25 -16.34 5.85
CA GLY A 388 -4.72 -15.10 5.28
C GLY A 388 -4.86 -15.03 3.76
N PHE A 389 -4.60 -16.13 3.05
CA PHE A 389 -4.81 -16.18 1.59
C PHE A 389 -6.29 -16.16 1.20
N VAL A 390 -7.19 -16.70 2.04
CA VAL A 390 -8.65 -16.55 1.84
C VAL A 390 -9.05 -15.07 1.89
N LEU A 391 -8.65 -14.36 2.96
CA LEU A 391 -8.93 -12.91 3.10
C LEU A 391 -8.36 -12.11 1.91
N SER A 392 -7.14 -12.45 1.49
CA SER A 392 -6.51 -11.79 0.35
C SER A 392 -7.27 -12.00 -0.96
N ALA A 393 -7.70 -13.23 -1.23
CA ALA A 393 -8.52 -13.55 -2.39
C ALA A 393 -9.84 -12.76 -2.39
N MET A 394 -10.51 -12.68 -1.23
CA MET A 394 -11.75 -11.91 -1.07
C MET A 394 -11.56 -10.42 -1.38
N GLU A 395 -10.48 -9.79 -0.89
CA GLU A 395 -10.20 -8.38 -1.23
C GLU A 395 -9.95 -8.19 -2.74
N GLN A 396 -9.23 -9.11 -3.40
CA GLN A 396 -9.00 -8.99 -4.85
C GLN A 396 -10.31 -9.02 -5.65
N ILE A 397 -11.29 -9.82 -5.21
CA ILE A 397 -12.61 -9.90 -5.83
C ILE A 397 -13.35 -8.56 -5.74
N GLY A 398 -13.27 -7.90 -4.58
CA GLY A 398 -13.82 -6.54 -4.41
C GLY A 398 -13.24 -5.55 -5.43
N TYR A 399 -11.92 -5.54 -5.62
CA TYR A 399 -11.28 -4.68 -6.64
C TYR A 399 -11.63 -5.08 -8.08
N MET A 400 -11.71 -6.38 -8.38
CA MET A 400 -12.15 -6.86 -9.70
C MET A 400 -13.55 -6.36 -10.01
N TYR A 401 -14.46 -6.41 -9.04
CA TYR A 401 -15.81 -5.86 -9.17
C TYR A 401 -15.78 -4.36 -9.44
N ARG A 402 -15.11 -3.58 -8.58
CA ARG A 402 -15.01 -2.12 -8.76
C ARG A 402 -14.60 -1.77 -10.18
N PHE A 403 -13.46 -2.28 -10.62
CA PHE A 403 -12.91 -1.89 -11.92
C PHE A 403 -13.65 -2.50 -13.11
N HIS A 404 -14.35 -3.62 -12.94
CA HIS A 404 -15.28 -4.12 -13.95
C HIS A 404 -16.40 -3.11 -14.17
N THR A 405 -17.06 -2.78 -13.07
CA THR A 405 -18.22 -1.90 -13.04
C THR A 405 -17.87 -0.45 -13.36
N THR A 406 -16.64 0.01 -13.13
CA THR A 406 -16.19 1.36 -13.52
C THR A 406 -15.73 1.44 -14.98
N TYR A 407 -14.92 0.50 -15.47
CA TYR A 407 -14.21 0.65 -16.75
C TYR A 407 -14.64 -0.31 -17.88
N CYS A 408 -15.33 -1.41 -17.57
CA CYS A 408 -15.60 -2.47 -18.56
C CYS A 408 -17.01 -2.44 -19.16
N ILE A 409 -17.95 -1.68 -18.57
CA ILE A 409 -19.35 -1.59 -19.04
C ILE A 409 -19.46 -0.39 -19.99
N GLN A 410 -19.79 -0.64 -21.26
CA GLN A 410 -19.80 0.38 -22.32
C GLN A 410 -20.75 1.55 -22.06
N ASP A 411 -21.88 1.29 -21.39
CA ASP A 411 -22.93 2.29 -21.14
C ASP A 411 -22.65 3.20 -19.92
N LYS A 412 -21.47 3.07 -19.30
CA LYS A 412 -21.06 3.93 -18.19
C LYS A 412 -20.07 5.00 -18.66
N GLY A 413 -20.22 6.22 -18.16
CA GLY A 413 -19.40 7.38 -18.56
C GLY A 413 -17.89 7.20 -18.37
N HIS A 414 -17.47 6.29 -17.49
CA HIS A 414 -16.05 5.98 -17.25
C HIS A 414 -15.51 4.80 -18.08
N TYR A 415 -16.27 4.26 -19.05
CA TYR A 415 -15.81 3.13 -19.86
C TYR A 415 -14.43 3.39 -20.49
N ASN A 416 -13.51 2.44 -20.29
CA ASN A 416 -12.18 2.48 -20.88
C ASN A 416 -11.62 1.06 -21.01
N ASN A 417 -11.64 0.52 -22.24
CA ASN A 417 -11.21 -0.86 -22.50
C ASN A 417 -9.75 -1.14 -22.07
N ALA A 418 -8.85 -0.17 -22.25
CA ALA A 418 -7.44 -0.33 -21.87
C ALA A 418 -7.27 -0.35 -20.34
N LYS A 419 -7.90 0.59 -19.61
CA LYS A 419 -7.91 0.61 -18.13
C LYS A 419 -8.62 -0.63 -17.59
N CYS A 420 -9.75 -1.05 -18.17
CA CYS A 420 -10.46 -2.28 -17.86
C CYS A 420 -9.52 -3.49 -17.92
N LYS A 421 -8.92 -3.76 -19.09
CA LYS A 421 -8.00 -4.89 -19.27
C LYS A 421 -6.84 -4.85 -18.28
N LYS A 422 -6.16 -3.70 -18.17
CA LYS A 422 -5.02 -3.52 -17.26
C LYS A 422 -5.39 -3.82 -15.79
N LYS A 423 -6.55 -3.34 -15.32
CA LYS A 423 -7.00 -3.56 -13.94
C LYS A 423 -7.47 -4.99 -13.74
N GLN A 424 -8.30 -5.54 -14.65
CA GLN A 424 -8.76 -6.94 -14.56
C GLN A 424 -7.58 -7.92 -14.52
N ASP A 425 -6.61 -7.80 -15.43
CA ASP A 425 -5.41 -8.64 -15.45
C ASP A 425 -4.60 -8.51 -14.14
N LYS A 426 -4.44 -7.28 -13.64
CA LYS A 426 -3.71 -7.00 -12.38
C LYS A 426 -4.31 -7.75 -11.18
N TYR A 427 -5.63 -7.71 -11.02
CA TYR A 427 -6.28 -8.34 -9.85
C TYR A 427 -6.54 -9.83 -10.06
N ALA A 428 -6.78 -10.28 -11.30
CA ALA A 428 -6.90 -11.71 -11.62
C ALA A 428 -5.61 -12.48 -11.31
N ILE A 429 -4.44 -11.94 -11.65
CA ILE A 429 -3.14 -12.56 -11.32
C ILE A 429 -2.96 -12.71 -9.81
N ARG A 430 -3.37 -11.71 -9.03
CA ARG A 430 -3.27 -11.75 -7.56
C ARG A 430 -4.25 -12.76 -6.95
N LEU A 431 -5.47 -12.83 -7.46
CA LEU A 431 -6.46 -13.82 -7.06
C LEU A 431 -5.97 -15.24 -7.37
N GLN A 432 -5.49 -15.48 -8.59
CA GLN A 432 -4.93 -16.77 -8.99
C GLN A 432 -3.76 -17.16 -8.08
N ASN A 433 -2.85 -16.23 -7.77
CA ASN A 433 -1.73 -16.53 -6.91
C ASN A 433 -2.16 -16.88 -5.47
N ALA A 434 -3.16 -16.20 -4.92
CA ALA A 434 -3.75 -16.59 -3.64
C ALA A 434 -4.36 -18.00 -3.69
N GLN A 435 -5.11 -18.32 -4.75
CA GLN A 435 -5.72 -19.65 -4.94
C GLN A 435 -4.66 -20.76 -5.06
N GLU A 436 -3.60 -20.53 -5.82
CA GLU A 436 -2.47 -21.47 -5.94
C GLU A 436 -1.84 -21.78 -4.58
N PHE A 437 -1.66 -20.76 -3.72
CA PHE A 437 -1.14 -20.98 -2.37
C PHE A 437 -2.15 -21.66 -1.43
N LEU A 438 -3.45 -21.37 -1.56
CA LEU A 438 -4.49 -22.08 -0.80
C LEU A 438 -4.52 -23.58 -1.10
N GLU A 439 -4.33 -23.96 -2.36
CA GLU A 439 -4.26 -25.37 -2.76
C GLU A 439 -3.05 -26.07 -2.15
N ARG A 440 -1.90 -25.38 -2.06
CA ARG A 440 -0.67 -25.89 -1.44
C ARG A 440 -0.73 -25.97 0.08
N LEU A 441 -1.52 -25.09 0.72
CA LEU A 441 -1.65 -24.96 2.17
C LEU A 441 -2.85 -25.71 2.77
N ARG A 442 -3.57 -26.51 1.96
CA ARG A 442 -4.75 -27.24 2.46
C ARG A 442 -4.39 -27.99 3.75
N PRO A 443 -5.18 -27.80 4.82
CA PRO A 443 -4.88 -28.40 6.11
C PRO A 443 -4.77 -29.91 5.99
N LEU A 444 -3.67 -30.47 6.49
CA LEU A 444 -3.39 -31.91 6.53
C LEU A 444 -4.45 -32.73 7.30
N SER A 445 -5.43 -32.07 7.94
CA SER A 445 -6.52 -32.72 8.69
C SER A 445 -7.50 -33.52 7.82
N ASN A 446 -7.46 -33.38 6.48
CA ASN A 446 -8.23 -34.22 5.56
C ASN A 446 -7.39 -35.29 4.85
N GLN A 447 -6.08 -35.37 5.12
CA GLN A 447 -5.27 -36.50 4.68
C GLN A 447 -5.31 -37.57 5.76
N SER A 448 -6.34 -38.41 5.69
CA SER A 448 -6.26 -39.75 6.26
C SER A 448 -4.90 -40.35 5.89
N THR A 449 -4.27 -41.01 6.85
CA THR A 449 -2.94 -41.65 6.88
C THR A 449 -2.64 -42.67 5.77
N ASN A 450 -2.94 -42.39 4.51
CA ASN A 450 -2.72 -43.30 3.40
C ASN A 450 -1.76 -42.68 2.37
N ASN A 451 -0.50 -43.12 2.48
CA ASN A 451 0.52 -43.17 1.44
C ASN A 451 0.74 -41.89 0.63
N PHE A 452 1.63 -41.04 1.15
CA PHE A 452 2.39 -40.09 0.34
C PHE A 452 3.11 -40.85 -0.79
N ARG A 453 2.55 -40.80 -2.00
CA ARG A 453 3.31 -41.09 -3.21
C ARG A 453 4.07 -39.83 -3.59
N PRO A 454 5.40 -39.89 -3.79
CA PRO A 454 6.16 -38.74 -4.27
C PRO A 454 5.59 -38.26 -5.61
N PHE A 455 5.35 -36.95 -5.71
CA PHE A 455 4.81 -36.32 -6.90
C PHE A 455 5.85 -36.35 -8.02
N THR A 456 5.56 -37.08 -9.09
CA THR A 456 6.33 -37.00 -10.34
C THR A 456 5.96 -35.70 -11.06
N PRO A 457 6.92 -34.81 -11.35
CA PRO A 457 6.62 -33.53 -11.99
C PRO A 457 5.96 -33.75 -13.35
N ALA A 458 4.79 -33.14 -13.55
CA ALA A 458 4.11 -33.16 -14.84
C ALA A 458 4.99 -32.54 -15.92
N LYS A 459 5.15 -33.24 -17.05
CA LYS A 459 5.88 -32.73 -18.21
C LYS A 459 5.28 -31.38 -18.65
N PRO A 460 6.12 -30.39 -18.99
CA PRO A 460 5.63 -29.07 -19.38
C PRO A 460 4.74 -29.17 -20.62
N SER A 461 3.48 -28.72 -20.51
CA SER A 461 2.60 -28.58 -21.67
C SER A 461 3.22 -27.58 -22.64
N ARG A 462 3.39 -28.00 -23.89
CA ARG A 462 3.86 -27.14 -25.00
C ARG A 462 3.04 -25.85 -25.04
N ARG A 463 3.70 -24.71 -24.81
CA ARG A 463 3.13 -23.38 -25.06
C ARG A 463 2.73 -23.26 -26.52
N VAL A 464 1.48 -22.92 -26.77
CA VAL A 464 1.00 -22.40 -28.05
C VAL A 464 1.59 -21.00 -28.22
N SER A 465 2.47 -20.82 -29.21
CA SER A 465 3.03 -19.52 -29.56
C SER A 465 2.02 -18.70 -30.37
N PHE A 466 1.51 -17.61 -29.80
CA PHE A 466 0.77 -16.62 -30.57
C PHE A 466 1.74 -15.65 -31.27
N GLY A 467 1.81 -15.80 -32.60
CA GLY A 467 2.32 -14.91 -33.64
C GLY A 467 3.10 -13.65 -33.27
N GLY A 468 4.43 -13.72 -33.41
CA GLY A 468 5.30 -12.56 -33.55
C GLY A 468 5.31 -12.04 -34.99
N LYS A 469 5.02 -10.75 -35.16
CA LYS A 469 5.08 -10.01 -36.44
C LYS A 469 6.52 -9.98 -36.98
N ASN A 470 6.72 -10.51 -38.19
CA ASN A 470 7.97 -10.46 -38.95
C ASN A 470 8.35 -9.00 -39.32
N LYS A 471 9.53 -8.55 -38.86
CA LYS A 471 10.22 -7.37 -39.42
C LYS A 471 11.20 -7.84 -40.50
N THR A 472 10.90 -7.52 -41.76
CA THR A 472 11.73 -7.74 -42.94
C THR A 472 12.99 -6.87 -42.90
N LYS A 473 14.17 -7.48 -42.78
CA LYS A 473 15.47 -6.81 -42.96
C LYS A 473 15.83 -6.77 -44.46
N LYS A 474 15.82 -5.59 -45.07
CA LYS A 474 16.46 -5.32 -46.37
C LYS A 474 17.98 -5.26 -46.19
N LYS A 475 18.72 -6.24 -46.73
CA LYS A 475 20.19 -6.19 -46.91
C LYS A 475 20.49 -5.45 -48.21
N ARG A 476 21.20 -4.32 -48.12
CA ARG A 476 21.89 -3.64 -49.23
C ARG A 476 23.20 -4.38 -49.53
N LEU A 477 23.32 -4.99 -50.71
CA LEU A 477 24.59 -5.44 -51.28
C LEU A 477 25.19 -4.28 -52.09
N ARG A 478 26.41 -3.85 -51.74
CA ARG A 478 27.26 -3.01 -52.59
C ARG A 478 28.41 -3.88 -53.09
N ALA A 479 28.51 -4.01 -54.40
CA ALA A 479 29.59 -4.67 -55.11
C ALA A 479 30.84 -3.75 -55.19
N ARG A 480 32.02 -4.35 -55.02
CA ARG A 480 33.32 -3.89 -55.53
C ARG A 480 33.95 -5.14 -56.16
N SER A 481 33.99 -5.24 -57.49
CA SER A 481 35.03 -4.72 -58.40
C SER A 481 36.39 -5.39 -58.20
N THR A 482 36.71 -6.32 -59.10
CA THR A 482 38.05 -6.57 -59.63
C THR A 482 37.97 -7.08 -61.08
N ARG A 483 38.48 -6.24 -62.00
CA ARG A 483 39.16 -6.48 -63.31
C ARG A 483 39.62 -7.95 -63.57
N ARG A 484 39.76 -8.48 -64.81
CA ARG A 484 40.35 -7.91 -66.06
C ARG A 484 40.29 -8.96 -67.21
N LYS A 485 40.42 -8.46 -68.46
CA LYS A 485 40.85 -9.14 -69.73
C LYS A 485 39.84 -10.17 -70.29
N HIS A 486 39.50 -10.23 -71.58
CA HIS A 486 40.13 -9.79 -72.83
C HIS A 486 39.12 -9.10 -73.75
#